data_AF-A0A5E4P2I0-F1
#
_entry.id   AF-A0A5E4P2I0-F1
#
_cell.length_a   1.000
_cell.length_b   1.000
_cell.length_c   1.000
_cell.angle_alpha   90.00
_cell.angle_beta   90.00
_cell.angle_gamma   90.00
#
_symmetry.space_group_name_H-M   'P 1'
#
loop_
_entity.id
_entity.type
_entity.pdbx_description
1 polymer ?
#
loop_
_entity_poly.entity_id
_entity_poly.type
_entity_poly.pdbx_seq_one_letter_code
_entity_poly.pdbx_strand_id
1 'polypeptide(L)'
;MHRLPILLGALLLSCCAAEAEVLTMRCTNPRPYLATYNEDARTFVESAPEATASYTILSVENTKRTLTVTGLTVNGGPTFKATFRPQKKIELFADNKLFQTDRCR
;
A
#
# COMPACT_ATOMS: atom_id res chain seq x y z
N MET A 1 -2.53 43.60 47.38
CA MET A 1 -3.10 42.33 46.89
C MET A 1 -2.83 42.26 45.39
N HIS A 2 -1.90 41.41 44.95
CA HIS A 2 -1.37 41.35 43.59
C HIS A 2 -2.33 40.58 42.67
N ARG A 3 -2.74 41.17 41.55
CA ARG A 3 -3.51 40.48 40.49
C ARG A 3 -2.56 40.11 39.36
N LEU A 4 -2.26 38.82 39.22
CA LEU A 4 -1.58 38.26 38.05
C LEU A 4 -2.58 38.15 36.89
N PRO A 5 -2.27 38.64 35.67
CA PRO A 5 -3.02 38.25 34.49
C PRO A 5 -2.44 36.92 33.97
N ILE A 6 -3.25 35.87 34.02
CA ILE A 6 -2.92 34.57 33.40
C ILE A 6 -3.10 34.74 31.89
N LEU A 7 -1.99 34.80 31.17
CA LEU A 7 -1.94 34.70 29.71
C LEU A 7 -2.43 33.30 29.29
N LEU A 8 -3.66 33.22 28.77
CA LEU A 8 -4.16 32.04 28.07
C LEU A 8 -3.47 31.94 26.70
N GLY A 9 -2.36 31.20 26.65
CA GLY A 9 -1.75 30.76 25.40
C GLY A 9 -2.52 29.57 24.84
N ALA A 10 -3.42 29.79 23.88
CA ALA A 10 -4.02 28.72 23.11
C ALA A 10 -2.98 28.15 22.14
N LEU A 11 -2.28 27.10 22.57
CA LEU A 11 -1.39 26.31 21.74
C LEU A 11 -2.24 25.51 20.75
N LEU A 12 -2.48 26.06 19.56
CA LEU A 12 -3.10 25.35 18.45
C LEU A 12 -2.14 24.24 17.99
N LEU A 13 -2.29 23.04 18.56
CA LEU A 13 -1.73 21.82 18.02
C LEU A 13 -2.36 21.59 16.64
N SER A 14 -1.69 22.08 15.60
CA SER A 14 -1.94 21.67 14.21
C SER A 14 -1.54 20.20 14.09
N CYS A 15 -2.50 19.32 14.38
CA CYS A 15 -2.38 17.89 14.16
C CYS A 15 -2.37 17.67 12.64
N CYS A 16 -1.19 17.46 12.08
CA CYS A 16 -1.03 17.05 10.70
C CYS A 16 -1.67 15.66 10.56
N ALA A 17 -2.90 15.60 10.07
CA ALA A 17 -3.51 14.35 9.67
C ALA A 17 -2.71 13.86 8.46
N ALA A 18 -1.91 12.81 8.64
CA ALA A 18 -1.41 12.04 7.51
C ALA A 18 -2.65 11.39 6.87
N GLU A 19 -3.15 11.99 5.79
CA GLU A 19 -4.20 11.38 4.97
C GLU A 19 -3.61 10.09 4.39
N ALA A 20 -4.18 8.95 4.76
CA ALA A 20 -3.72 7.69 4.21
C ALA A 20 -4.10 7.56 2.74
N GLU A 21 -3.17 7.01 1.96
CA GLU A 21 -3.27 7.02 0.52
C GLU A 21 -3.92 5.72 0.01
N VAL A 22 -4.84 5.86 -0.95
CA VAL A 22 -5.29 4.72 -1.78
C VAL A 22 -4.47 4.72 -3.05
N LEU A 23 -3.59 3.73 -3.17
CA LEU A 23 -2.64 3.61 -4.27
C LEU A 23 -3.14 2.57 -5.26
N THR A 24 -3.08 2.91 -6.54
CA THR A 24 -3.51 2.02 -7.62
C THR A 24 -2.45 1.87 -8.70
N MET A 25 -2.42 0.69 -9.31
CA MET A 25 -1.64 0.43 -10.52
C MET A 25 -2.40 -0.52 -11.45
N ARG A 26 -2.33 -0.26 -12.75
CA ARG A 26 -2.89 -1.14 -13.79
C ARG A 26 -1.79 -2.03 -14.33
N CYS A 27 -2.00 -3.35 -14.26
CA CYS A 27 -1.07 -4.36 -14.72
C CYS A 27 -1.65 -5.08 -15.96
N THR A 28 -0.79 -5.60 -16.84
CA THR A 28 -1.22 -6.18 -18.13
C THR A 28 -0.80 -7.62 -18.38
N ASN A 29 -0.08 -8.25 -17.45
CA ASN A 29 0.42 -9.62 -17.56
C ASN A 29 -0.08 -10.42 -16.34
N PRO A 30 -0.55 -11.68 -16.47
CA PRO A 30 -0.85 -12.41 -17.72
C PRO A 30 -2.14 -11.92 -18.40
N ARG A 31 -2.95 -11.13 -17.69
CA ARG A 31 -4.17 -10.47 -18.20
C ARG A 31 -4.25 -9.04 -17.63
N PRO A 32 -5.07 -8.14 -18.19
CA PRO A 32 -5.32 -6.82 -17.60
C PRO A 32 -6.01 -6.92 -16.24
N TYR A 33 -5.48 -6.23 -15.23
CA TYR A 33 -6.10 -6.07 -13.92
C TYR A 33 -5.67 -4.78 -13.23
N LEU A 34 -6.42 -4.37 -12.20
CA LEU A 34 -6.12 -3.26 -11.31
C LEU A 34 -5.67 -3.82 -9.95
N ALA A 35 -4.51 -3.40 -9.48
CA ALA A 35 -4.06 -3.65 -8.11
C ALA A 35 -4.23 -2.38 -7.28
N THR A 36 -4.90 -2.52 -6.13
CA THR A 36 -5.20 -1.43 -5.21
C THR A 36 -4.64 -1.76 -3.84
N TYR A 37 -3.85 -0.84 -3.28
CA TYR A 37 -3.43 -0.86 -1.89
C TYR A 37 -4.10 0.29 -1.16
N ASN A 38 -4.82 -0.04 -0.08
CA ASN A 38 -5.38 0.95 0.83
C ASN A 38 -4.53 0.95 2.11
N GLU A 39 -3.84 2.06 2.37
CA GLU A 39 -2.92 2.17 3.50
C GLU A 39 -3.63 2.14 4.86
N ASP A 40 -4.77 2.82 4.99
CA ASP A 40 -5.60 2.83 6.22
C ASP A 40 -6.11 1.44 6.57
N ALA A 41 -6.75 0.79 5.59
CA ALA A 41 -7.37 -0.51 5.79
C ALA A 41 -6.34 -1.64 5.80
N ARG A 42 -5.08 -1.36 5.40
CA ARG A 42 -4.03 -2.36 5.15
C ARG A 42 -4.55 -3.51 4.28
N THR A 43 -5.27 -3.17 3.21
CA THR A 43 -5.80 -4.14 2.25
C THR A 43 -5.11 -4.04 0.91
N PHE A 44 -4.89 -5.18 0.27
CA PHE A 44 -4.43 -5.26 -1.11
C PHE A 44 -5.43 -6.06 -1.92
N VAL A 45 -5.90 -5.49 -3.03
CA VAL A 45 -6.94 -6.08 -3.86
C VAL A 45 -6.50 -6.10 -5.31
N GLU A 46 -6.55 -7.27 -5.94
CA GLU A 46 -6.51 -7.44 -7.39
C GLU A 46 -7.94 -7.45 -7.93
N SER A 47 -8.22 -6.68 -8.98
CA SER A 47 -9.52 -6.65 -9.66
C SER A 47 -9.34 -6.76 -11.16
N ALA A 48 -9.94 -7.79 -11.75
CA ALA A 48 -10.08 -8.00 -13.19
C ALA A 48 -11.57 -7.99 -13.57
N PRO A 49 -11.94 -7.85 -14.85
CA PRO A 49 -13.35 -7.81 -15.27
C PRO A 49 -14.20 -8.98 -14.77
N GLU A 50 -13.60 -10.17 -14.62
CA GLU A 50 -14.30 -11.40 -14.25
C GLU A 50 -14.18 -11.76 -12.76
N ALA A 51 -13.24 -11.16 -12.02
CA ALA A 51 -12.97 -11.57 -10.64
C ALA A 51 -12.21 -10.50 -9.84
N THR A 52 -12.48 -10.48 -8.54
CA THR A 52 -11.74 -9.70 -7.53
C THR A 52 -11.15 -10.64 -6.50
N ALA A 53 -9.90 -10.40 -6.11
CA ALA A 53 -9.18 -11.19 -5.12
C ALA A 53 -8.55 -10.26 -4.07
N SER A 54 -8.72 -10.60 -2.79
CA SER A 54 -8.07 -9.91 -1.68
C SER A 54 -6.82 -10.67 -1.24
N TYR A 55 -5.69 -9.98 -1.20
CA TYR A 55 -4.41 -10.54 -0.80
C TYR A 55 -4.10 -10.22 0.65
N THR A 56 -3.38 -11.12 1.31
CA THR A 56 -2.94 -10.94 2.70
C THR A 56 -1.64 -10.16 2.71
N ILE A 57 -1.60 -9.02 3.38
CA ILE A 57 -0.37 -8.23 3.53
C ILE A 57 0.46 -8.78 4.69
N LEU A 58 1.74 -9.08 4.43
CA LEU A 58 2.70 -9.51 5.45
C LEU A 58 3.62 -8.35 5.87
N SER A 59 4.07 -7.53 4.93
CA SER A 59 4.93 -6.39 5.22
C SER A 59 4.71 -5.23 4.26
N VAL A 60 4.99 -4.03 4.74
CA VAL A 60 4.97 -2.79 3.97
C VAL A 60 6.27 -2.04 4.23
N GLU A 61 7.00 -1.74 3.17
CA GLU A 61 8.15 -0.85 3.19
C GLU A 61 7.70 0.49 2.59
N ASN A 62 7.54 1.51 3.43
CA ASN A 62 7.16 2.86 3.00
C ASN A 62 8.27 3.86 3.38
N THR A 63 9.00 4.33 2.38
CA THR A 63 10.00 5.38 2.49
C THR A 63 9.74 6.48 1.46
N LYS A 64 10.50 7.58 1.52
CA LYS A 64 10.44 8.63 0.50
C LYS A 64 10.78 8.13 -0.91
N ARG A 65 11.51 7.03 -1.05
CA ARG A 65 12.00 6.51 -2.34
C ARG A 65 11.33 5.21 -2.76
N THR A 66 10.93 4.40 -1.80
CA THR A 66 10.38 3.07 -2.01
C THR A 66 8.99 2.99 -1.39
N LEU A 67 8.09 2.35 -2.12
CA LEU A 67 6.84 1.88 -1.53
C LEU A 67 6.58 0.48 -2.06
N THR A 68 6.72 -0.50 -1.18
CA THR A 68 6.57 -1.92 -1.52
C THR A 68 5.65 -2.60 -0.52
N VAL A 69 4.69 -3.35 -1.02
CA VAL A 69 3.79 -4.20 -0.24
C VAL A 69 4.11 -5.65 -0.58
N THR A 70 4.41 -6.46 0.43
CA THR A 70 4.70 -7.88 0.27
C THR A 70 3.66 -8.70 1.02
N GLY A 71 3.23 -9.81 0.45
CA GLY A 71 2.18 -10.62 1.05
C GLY A 71 1.92 -11.94 0.34
N LEU A 72 0.80 -12.57 0.66
CA LEU A 72 0.35 -13.82 0.05
C LEU A 72 -0.88 -13.56 -0.83
N THR A 73 -0.89 -14.18 -2.00
CA THR A 73 -2.10 -14.28 -2.82
C THR A 73 -3.12 -15.23 -2.18
N VAL A 74 -4.31 -15.35 -2.78
CA VAL A 74 -5.42 -16.15 -2.23
C VAL A 74 -5.07 -17.63 -2.02
N ASN A 75 -5.75 -18.28 -1.08
CA ASN A 75 -5.67 -19.72 -0.83
C ASN A 75 -4.24 -20.26 -0.55
N GLY A 76 -3.37 -19.46 0.07
CA GLY A 76 -1.99 -19.85 0.33
C GLY A 76 -1.14 -19.94 -0.95
N GLY A 77 -1.53 -19.21 -1.99
CA GLY A 77 -0.81 -19.12 -3.25
C GLY A 77 0.56 -18.44 -3.13
N PRO A 78 1.17 -18.06 -4.27
CA PRO A 78 2.49 -17.45 -4.28
C PRO A 78 2.55 -16.17 -3.42
N THR A 79 3.75 -15.89 -2.93
CA THR A 79 4.07 -14.60 -2.32
C THR A 79 4.10 -13.54 -3.42
N PHE A 80 3.48 -12.39 -3.18
CA PHE A 80 3.57 -11.24 -4.08
C PHE A 80 4.42 -10.13 -3.46
N LYS A 81 5.06 -9.35 -4.32
CA LYS A 81 5.72 -8.09 -3.99
C LYS A 81 5.27 -7.02 -4.97
N ALA A 82 4.41 -6.13 -4.49
CA ALA A 82 3.87 -5.00 -5.23
C ALA A 82 4.72 -3.74 -4.95
N THR A 83 5.45 -3.26 -5.94
CA THR A 83 6.22 -2.02 -5.86
C THR A 83 5.42 -0.90 -6.51
N PHE A 84 5.15 0.18 -5.78
CA PHE A 84 4.49 1.39 -6.28
C PHE A 84 5.48 2.49 -6.66
N ARG A 85 6.66 2.51 -6.03
CA ARG A 85 7.74 3.46 -6.31
C ARG A 85 9.12 2.76 -6.21
N PRO A 86 10.08 3.07 -7.10
CA PRO A 86 10.01 4.07 -8.16
C PRO A 86 9.34 3.56 -9.45
N GLN A 87 9.34 2.25 -9.69
CA GLN A 87 8.75 1.64 -10.88
C GLN A 87 7.64 0.68 -10.49
N LYS A 88 6.44 0.93 -11.01
CA LYS A 88 5.26 0.14 -10.70
C LYS A 88 5.36 -1.27 -11.28
N LYS A 89 5.31 -2.28 -10.42
CA LYS A 89 5.32 -3.69 -10.82
C LYS A 89 4.79 -4.59 -9.70
N ILE A 90 4.39 -5.79 -10.07
CA ILE A 90 4.13 -6.89 -9.13
C ILE A 90 5.04 -8.06 -9.49
N GLU A 91 5.73 -8.61 -8.51
CA GLU A 91 6.56 -9.81 -8.65
C GLU A 91 5.92 -10.95 -7.86
N LEU A 92 5.79 -12.13 -8.46
CA LEU A 92 5.26 -13.33 -7.81
C LEU A 92 6.36 -14.36 -7.59
N PHE A 93 6.38 -14.94 -6.40
CA PHE A 93 7.39 -15.89 -5.94
C PHE A 93 6.73 -17.19 -5.48
N ALA A 94 7.22 -18.32 -5.98
CA ALA A 94 6.85 -19.65 -5.54
C ALA A 94 8.14 -20.36 -5.08
N ASP A 95 8.10 -21.01 -3.92
CA ASP A 95 9.28 -21.66 -3.31
C ASP A 95 10.52 -20.74 -3.25
N ASN A 96 10.31 -19.47 -2.89
CA ASN A 96 11.31 -18.41 -2.83
C ASN A 96 12.00 -18.08 -4.17
N LYS A 97 11.43 -18.51 -5.30
CA LYS A 97 11.91 -18.20 -6.65
C LYS A 97 10.94 -17.27 -7.36
N LEU A 98 11.47 -16.19 -7.93
CA LEU A 98 10.70 -15.32 -8.83
C LEU A 98 10.30 -16.14 -10.06
N PHE A 99 9.00 -16.22 -10.34
CA PHE A 99 8.50 -16.91 -11.54
C PHE A 99 7.67 -16.00 -12.46
N GLN A 100 7.19 -14.85 -11.97
CA GLN A 100 6.46 -13.89 -12.78
C GLN A 100 6.72 -12.45 -12.35
N THR A 101 6.82 -11.56 -13.34
CA THR A 101 6.85 -10.10 -13.13
C THR A 101 5.81 -9.44 -14.00
N ASP A 102 4.89 -8.73 -13.37
CA ASP A 102 3.85 -7.96 -14.01
C ASP A 102 4.27 -6.50 -14.03
N ARG A 103 4.44 -5.95 -15.23
CA ARG A 103 4.68 -4.52 -15.41
C ARG A 103 3.37 -3.77 -15.22
N CYS A 104 3.40 -2.71 -14.42
CA CYS A 104 2.23 -1.92 -14.10
C CYS A 104 2.46 -0.42 -14.37
N ARG A 105 1.39 0.36 -14.46
CA ARG A 105 1.41 1.81 -14.65
C ARG A 105 0.37 2.52 -13.77
#